data_AF-A0A512TR63-F1
#
_entry.id   AF-A0A512TR63-F1
#
_cell.length_a   1.000
_cell.length_b   1.000
_cell.length_c   1.000
_cell.angle_alpha   90.00
_cell.angle_beta   90.00
_cell.angle_gamma   90.00
#
_symmetry.space_group_name_H-M   'P 1'
#
loop_
_entity.id
_entity.type
_entity.pdbx_description
1 polymer ?
#
loop_
_entity_poly.entity_id
_entity_poly.type
_entity_poly.pdbx_seq_one_letter_code
_entity_poly.pdbx_strand_id
1 'polypeptide(L)'
;MDKTEKLKHIILSKYNSVREFSKIVEIPSTTLASALDKGIGGMAVDRIIKICDILNIDIKTFEPLENNTSNNKLSKEENTLLENFNKLNNLGKKEANKRVIELSYMPMYCNNEDDEFTKAQKKSFEARRKSEQYFKEHPEQMPIASHDKKGDFSEEDYKHDDDLMMDDNIWND
;
A
#
# COMPACT_ATOMS: atom_id res chain seq x y z
N MET A 1 -3.29 -25.29 -27.71
CA MET A 1 -2.74 -26.26 -26.75
C MET A 1 -3.87 -26.66 -25.83
N ASP A 2 -4.23 -27.94 -25.86
CA ASP A 2 -5.29 -28.49 -25.00
C ASP A 2 -4.86 -28.51 -23.52
N LYS A 3 -5.80 -28.50 -22.58
CA LYS A 3 -5.52 -28.56 -21.13
C LYS A 3 -4.67 -29.77 -20.78
N THR A 4 -4.92 -30.89 -21.45
CA THR A 4 -4.20 -32.16 -21.30
C THR A 4 -2.74 -32.05 -21.75
N GLU A 5 -2.50 -31.37 -22.88
CA GLU A 5 -1.15 -31.15 -23.42
C GLU A 5 -0.34 -30.23 -22.52
N LYS A 6 -0.96 -29.16 -22.00
CA LYS A 6 -0.33 -28.25 -21.03
C LYS A 6 0.13 -29.03 -19.79
N LEU A 7 -0.74 -29.88 -19.25
CA LEU A 7 -0.41 -30.71 -18.10
C LEU A 7 0.75 -31.66 -18.38
N LYS A 8 0.73 -32.34 -19.54
CA LYS A 8 1.81 -33.24 -19.98
C LYS A 8 3.15 -32.50 -20.06
N HIS A 9 3.15 -31.29 -20.62
CA HIS A 9 4.35 -30.46 -20.71
C HIS A 9 4.87 -30.04 -19.33
N ILE A 10 3.99 -29.61 -18.41
CA ILE A 10 4.38 -29.24 -17.04
C ILE A 10 4.96 -30.44 -16.27
N ILE A 11 4.39 -31.63 -16.45
CA ILE A 11 4.92 -32.85 -15.83
C ILE A 11 6.33 -33.14 -16.34
N LEU A 12 6.54 -33.08 -17.66
CA LEU A 12 7.85 -33.35 -18.26
C LEU A 12 8.88 -32.26 -17.98
N SER A 13 8.45 -31.02 -17.69
CA SER A 13 9.37 -29.94 -17.32
C SER A 13 9.81 -30.01 -15.85
N LYS A 14 8.93 -30.46 -14.95
CA LYS A 14 9.21 -30.58 -13.50
C LYS A 14 9.77 -31.95 -13.09
N TYR A 15 9.49 -33.01 -13.86
CA TYR A 15 9.85 -34.39 -13.54
C TYR A 15 10.46 -35.10 -14.76
N ASN A 16 11.38 -36.04 -14.56
CA ASN A 16 12.08 -36.68 -15.69
C ASN A 16 11.14 -37.51 -16.58
N SER A 17 10.02 -38.02 -16.03
CA SER A 17 9.02 -38.75 -16.81
C SER A 17 7.63 -38.76 -16.17
N VAL A 18 6.61 -39.00 -16.99
CA VAL A 18 5.23 -39.25 -16.53
C VAL A 18 5.18 -40.44 -15.55
N ARG A 19 6.02 -41.45 -15.75
CA ARG A 19 6.09 -42.64 -14.89
C ARG A 19 6.70 -42.35 -13.52
N GLU A 20 7.62 -41.39 -13.44
CA GLU A 20 8.19 -40.93 -12.18
C GLU A 20 7.16 -40.12 -11.40
N PHE A 21 6.52 -39.15 -12.08
CA PHE A 21 5.45 -38.35 -11.48
C PHE A 21 4.25 -39.22 -11.01
N SER A 22 3.91 -40.27 -11.74
CA SER A 22 2.83 -41.18 -11.34
C SER A 22 3.09 -41.88 -10.00
N LYS A 23 4.36 -42.17 -9.68
CA LYS A 23 4.74 -42.74 -8.38
C LYS A 23 4.57 -41.73 -7.25
N ILE A 24 4.89 -40.46 -7.51
CA ILE A 24 4.79 -39.38 -6.53
C ILE A 24 3.33 -39.08 -6.18
N VAL A 25 2.44 -39.04 -7.18
CA VAL A 25 1.01 -38.79 -6.96
C VAL A 25 0.22 -40.04 -6.58
N GLU A 26 0.89 -41.19 -6.46
CA GLU A 26 0.31 -42.50 -6.13
C GLU A 26 -0.81 -42.94 -7.10
N ILE A 27 -0.64 -42.65 -8.40
CA ILE A 27 -1.57 -43.07 -9.46
C ILE A 27 -0.85 -44.06 -10.39
N PRO A 28 -1.48 -45.18 -10.79
CA PRO A 28 -0.86 -46.11 -11.74
C PRO A 28 -0.45 -45.40 -13.03
N SER A 29 0.78 -45.67 -13.51
CA SER A 29 1.34 -44.98 -14.68
C SER A 29 0.50 -45.14 -15.94
N THR A 30 -0.16 -46.30 -16.10
CA THR A 30 -1.07 -46.58 -17.22
C THR A 30 -2.34 -45.73 -17.17
N THR A 31 -2.86 -45.49 -15.96
CA THR A 31 -4.02 -44.61 -15.75
C THR A 31 -3.66 -43.16 -16.05
N LEU A 32 -2.53 -42.69 -15.54
CA LEU A 32 -2.09 -41.31 -15.78
C LEU A 32 -1.77 -41.08 -17.27
N ALA A 33 -1.07 -42.02 -17.92
CA ALA A 33 -0.79 -41.95 -19.36
C ALA A 33 -2.09 -41.94 -20.18
N SER A 34 -3.04 -42.84 -19.90
CA SER A 34 -4.31 -42.85 -20.61
C SER A 34 -5.11 -41.56 -20.41
N ALA A 35 -5.00 -40.91 -19.25
CA ALA A 35 -5.65 -39.63 -19.02
C ALA A 35 -4.97 -38.47 -19.76
N LEU A 36 -3.64 -38.49 -19.86
CA LEU A 36 -2.88 -37.51 -20.64
C LEU A 36 -3.03 -37.69 -22.16
N ASP A 37 -3.44 -38.87 -22.62
CA ASP A 37 -3.64 -39.13 -24.06
C ASP A 37 -5.11 -39.02 -24.48
N LYS A 38 -6.08 -39.38 -23.62
CA LYS A 38 -7.53 -39.35 -23.93
C LYS A 38 -8.27 -38.14 -23.36
N GLY A 39 -7.62 -37.37 -22.51
CA GLY A 39 -8.20 -36.22 -21.82
C GLY A 39 -8.41 -36.47 -20.33
N ILE A 40 -7.98 -35.50 -19.52
CA ILE A 40 -8.03 -35.58 -18.06
C ILE A 40 -9.44 -35.49 -17.47
N GLY A 41 -10.41 -34.96 -18.22
CA GLY A 41 -11.78 -34.71 -17.73
C GLY A 41 -12.58 -35.98 -17.40
N GLY A 42 -12.16 -37.14 -17.92
CA GLY A 42 -12.77 -38.44 -17.59
C GLY A 42 -12.23 -39.08 -16.30
N MET A 43 -11.23 -38.47 -15.64
CA MET A 43 -10.67 -38.97 -14.40
C MET A 43 -11.53 -38.55 -13.19
N ALA A 44 -11.53 -39.37 -12.14
CA ALA A 44 -12.12 -39.00 -10.85
C ALA A 44 -11.53 -37.67 -10.34
N VAL A 45 -12.40 -36.74 -9.92
CA VAL A 45 -12.03 -35.37 -9.52
C VAL A 45 -10.97 -35.37 -8.41
N ASP A 46 -11.08 -36.26 -7.43
CA ASP A 46 -10.10 -36.39 -6.34
C ASP A 46 -8.67 -36.62 -6.82
N ARG A 47 -8.51 -37.38 -7.91
CA ARG A 47 -7.19 -37.63 -8.51
C ARG A 47 -6.68 -36.42 -9.27
N ILE A 48 -7.57 -35.68 -9.93
CA ILE A 48 -7.21 -34.43 -10.63
C ILE A 48 -6.72 -33.40 -9.61
N ILE A 49 -7.42 -33.24 -8.48
CA ILE A 49 -7.02 -32.35 -7.39
C ILE A 49 -5.62 -32.72 -6.90
N LYS A 50 -5.37 -34.00 -6.58
CA LYS A 50 -4.03 -34.47 -6.15
C LYS A 50 -2.92 -34.15 -7.17
N ILE A 51 -3.18 -34.36 -8.46
CA ILE A 51 -2.23 -34.02 -9.52
C ILE A 51 -1.96 -32.51 -9.53
N CYS A 52 -3.01 -31.70 -9.45
CA CYS A 52 -2.88 -30.24 -9.46
C CYS A 52 -2.12 -29.71 -8.23
N ASP A 53 -2.38 -30.27 -7.06
CA ASP A 53 -1.72 -29.88 -5.81
C ASP A 53 -0.20 -30.15 -5.85
N ILE A 54 0.20 -31.35 -6.30
CA ILE A 54 1.63 -31.70 -6.41
C ILE A 54 2.33 -30.88 -7.49
N LEU A 55 1.62 -30.54 -8.57
CA LEU A 55 2.16 -29.70 -9.63
C LEU A 55 2.11 -28.22 -9.30
N ASN A 56 1.44 -27.82 -8.22
CA ASN A 56 1.12 -26.45 -7.85
C ASN A 56 0.51 -25.69 -9.05
N ILE A 57 -0.62 -26.18 -9.56
CA ILE A 57 -1.36 -25.61 -10.70
C ILE A 57 -2.83 -25.39 -10.33
N ASP A 58 -3.48 -24.41 -10.94
CA ASP A 58 -4.91 -24.18 -10.73
C ASP A 58 -5.73 -25.24 -11.47
N ILE A 59 -6.74 -25.79 -10.80
CA ILE A 59 -7.59 -26.85 -11.37
C ILE A 59 -8.53 -26.35 -12.48
N LYS A 60 -8.86 -25.05 -12.51
CA LYS A 60 -9.76 -24.50 -13.54
C LYS A 60 -8.99 -24.18 -14.82
N THR A 61 -7.83 -23.54 -14.68
CA THR A 61 -7.02 -23.04 -15.82
C THR A 61 -5.89 -23.99 -16.23
N PHE A 62 -5.44 -24.89 -15.35
CA PHE A 62 -4.22 -25.71 -15.52
C PHE A 62 -2.97 -24.87 -15.75
N GLU A 63 -2.94 -23.69 -15.16
CA GLU A 63 -1.78 -22.80 -15.15
C GLU A 63 -1.02 -22.96 -13.84
N PRO A 64 0.32 -22.89 -13.84
CA PRO A 64 1.09 -22.85 -12.61
C PRO A 64 0.53 -21.80 -11.67
N LEU A 65 0.16 -22.24 -10.47
CA LEU A 65 0.03 -21.34 -9.34
C LEU A 65 1.45 -20.87 -9.12
N GLU A 66 1.76 -19.67 -9.62
CA GLU A 66 2.99 -18.97 -9.27
C GLU A 66 3.12 -19.11 -7.76
N ASN A 67 4.15 -19.82 -7.30
CA ASN A 67 4.47 -19.90 -5.87
C ASN A 67 4.32 -18.48 -5.34
N ASN A 68 3.46 -18.26 -4.32
CA ASN A 68 3.16 -16.97 -3.69
C ASN A 68 4.39 -16.05 -3.56
N THR A 69 4.76 -15.46 -4.69
CA THR A 69 5.57 -14.28 -4.87
C THR A 69 4.52 -13.46 -5.54
N SER A 70 3.69 -12.87 -4.68
CA SER A 70 2.70 -11.87 -5.03
C SER A 70 3.04 -11.20 -6.35
N ASN A 71 2.06 -11.10 -7.22
CA ASN A 71 2.03 -10.20 -8.37
C ASN A 71 2.15 -8.71 -7.95
N ASN A 72 3.01 -8.39 -6.98
CA ASN A 72 3.70 -7.13 -6.87
C ASN A 72 4.79 -7.16 -7.93
N LYS A 73 4.43 -6.74 -9.14
CA LYS A 73 5.43 -6.20 -10.05
C LYS A 73 6.09 -5.04 -9.31
N LEU A 74 7.25 -5.31 -8.70
CA LEU A 74 8.05 -4.33 -7.98
C LEU A 74 8.24 -3.11 -8.89
N SER A 75 8.11 -1.92 -8.32
CA SER A 75 8.41 -0.69 -9.04
C SER A 75 9.87 -0.69 -9.52
N LYS A 76 10.17 0.16 -10.50
CA LYS A 76 11.54 0.31 -11.00
C LYS A 76 12.51 0.67 -9.85
N GLU A 77 12.05 1.50 -8.92
CA GLU A 77 12.80 1.95 -7.76
C GLU A 77 13.07 0.80 -6.77
N GLU A 78 12.06 -0.05 -6.52
CA GLU A 78 12.20 -1.20 -5.63
C GLU A 78 13.17 -2.24 -6.19
N ASN A 79 13.10 -2.51 -7.49
CA ASN A 79 14.07 -3.38 -8.17
C ASN A 79 15.49 -2.81 -8.08
N THR A 80 15.65 -1.50 -8.32
CA THR A 80 16.95 -0.83 -8.24
C THR A 80 17.52 -0.91 -6.82
N LEU A 81 16.69 -0.75 -5.80
CA LEU A 81 17.08 -0.87 -4.39
C LEU A 81 17.57 -2.29 -4.09
N LEU A 82 16.82 -3.32 -4.50
CA LEU A 82 17.19 -4.72 -4.28
C LEU A 82 18.46 -5.12 -5.02
N GLU A 83 18.62 -4.70 -6.28
CA GLU A 83 19.84 -4.94 -7.04
C GLU A 83 21.08 -4.37 -6.35
N ASN A 84 20.99 -3.14 -5.85
CA ASN A 84 22.08 -2.51 -5.13
C ASN A 84 22.33 -3.16 -3.76
N PHE A 85 21.27 -3.49 -3.03
CA PHE A 85 21.36 -4.18 -1.75
C PHE A 85 22.00 -5.56 -1.87
N ASN A 86 21.72 -6.29 -2.95
CA ASN A 86 22.28 -7.62 -3.20
C ASN A 86 23.79 -7.60 -3.53
N LYS A 87 24.33 -6.46 -4.01
CA LYS A 87 25.77 -6.29 -4.21
C LYS A 87 26.54 -6.11 -2.89
N LEU A 88 25.85 -5.82 -1.78
CA LEU A 88 26.49 -5.55 -0.48
C LEU A 88 26.84 -6.85 0.26
N ASN A 89 27.92 -6.78 1.04
CA ASN A 89 28.26 -7.84 2.01
C ASN A 89 27.43 -7.72 3.30
N ASN A 90 27.62 -8.63 4.25
CA ASN A 90 26.85 -8.66 5.49
C ASN A 90 26.92 -7.35 6.31
N LEU A 91 28.08 -6.70 6.34
CA LEU A 91 28.25 -5.42 7.05
C LEU A 91 27.51 -4.31 6.32
N GLY A 92 27.65 -4.23 4.99
CA GLY A 92 26.97 -3.25 4.15
C GLY A 92 25.44 -3.38 4.22
N LYS A 93 24.91 -4.61 4.22
CA LYS A 93 23.46 -4.86 4.36
C LYS A 93 22.92 -4.37 5.70
N LYS A 94 23.63 -4.61 6.81
CA LYS A 94 23.23 -4.12 8.14
C LYS A 94 23.17 -2.59 8.17
N GLU A 95 24.19 -1.96 7.62
CA GLU A 95 24.31 -0.51 7.59
C GLU A 95 23.27 0.14 6.65
N ALA A 96 22.99 -0.47 5.50
CA ALA A 96 21.94 -0.02 4.59
C ALA A 96 20.55 -0.09 5.27
N ASN A 97 20.25 -1.18 5.97
CA ASN A 97 19.00 -1.30 6.73
C ASN A 97 18.87 -0.22 7.81
N LYS A 98 19.97 0.08 8.53
CA LYS A 98 19.98 1.14 9.54
C LYS A 98 19.59 2.50 8.94
N ARG A 99 20.20 2.88 7.81
CA ARG A 99 19.87 4.14 7.13
C ARG A 99 18.43 4.20 6.63
N VAL A 100 17.91 3.10 6.07
CA VAL A 100 16.51 3.04 5.62
C VAL A 100 15.55 3.23 6.81
N ILE A 101 15.86 2.63 7.96
CA ILE A 101 15.09 2.81 9.20
C ILE A 101 15.16 4.28 9.67
N GLU A 102 16.35 4.88 9.70
CA GLU A 102 16.50 6.30 10.07
C GLU A 102 15.64 7.21 9.19
N LEU A 103 15.62 6.99 7.87
CA LEU A 103 14.79 7.75 6.94
C LEU A 103 13.28 7.57 7.21
N SER A 104 12.86 6.37 7.62
CA SER A 104 11.45 6.08 7.92
C SER A 104 10.89 6.80 9.16
N TYR A 105 11.77 7.37 10.00
CA TYR A 105 11.36 8.19 11.15
C TYR A 105 11.38 9.69 10.85
N MET A 106 11.92 10.10 9.70
CA MET A 106 12.02 11.51 9.34
C MET A 106 10.75 11.97 8.61
N PRO A 107 9.96 12.91 9.17
CA PRO A 107 8.68 13.31 8.57
C PRO A 107 8.80 13.86 7.15
N MET A 108 9.94 14.49 6.82
CA MET A 108 10.22 15.01 5.48
C MET A 108 10.29 13.92 4.40
N TYR A 109 10.60 12.68 4.77
CA TYR A 109 10.79 11.55 3.85
C TYR A 109 9.66 10.52 3.92
N CYS A 110 8.60 10.80 4.69
CA CYS A 110 7.46 9.91 4.88
C CYS A 110 6.17 10.59 4.42
N ASN A 111 5.30 9.83 3.76
CA ASN A 111 3.96 10.30 3.39
C ASN A 111 3.05 10.17 4.62
N ASN A 112 3.23 11.04 5.61
CA ASN A 112 2.44 11.01 6.84
C ASN A 112 1.05 11.61 6.58
N GLU A 113 0.17 10.84 5.97
CA GLU A 113 -1.25 11.21 5.88
C GLU A 113 -1.97 11.02 7.23
N ASP A 114 -1.41 10.23 8.14
CA ASP A 114 -2.11 9.79 9.33
C ASP A 114 -1.62 10.30 10.70
N ASP A 115 -0.49 10.99 10.77
CA ASP A 115 -0.02 11.56 12.04
C ASP A 115 -0.95 12.70 12.49
N GLU A 116 -1.38 12.62 13.76
CA GLU A 116 -2.30 13.56 14.40
C GLU A 116 -1.81 15.01 14.33
N PHE A 117 -0.49 15.21 14.38
CA PHE A 117 0.15 16.51 14.18
C PHE A 117 -0.05 17.06 12.75
N THR A 118 0.13 16.23 11.73
CA THR A 118 -0.07 16.60 10.32
C THR A 118 -1.55 16.88 10.04
N LYS A 119 -2.46 16.14 10.67
CA LYS A 119 -3.91 16.37 10.61
C LYS A 119 -4.29 17.71 11.24
N ALA A 120 -3.75 18.02 12.42
CA ALA A 120 -3.98 19.31 13.09
C ALA A 120 -3.46 20.49 12.26
N GLN A 121 -2.26 20.35 11.67
CA GLN A 121 -1.67 21.38 10.82
C GLN A 121 -2.48 21.61 9.54
N LYS A 122 -2.94 20.55 8.86
CA LYS A 122 -3.83 20.69 7.68
C LYS A 122 -5.14 21.38 8.03
N LYS A 123 -5.76 21.01 9.16
CA LYS A 123 -7.02 21.62 9.63
C LYS A 123 -6.87 23.11 9.92
N SER A 124 -5.77 23.53 10.56
CA SER A 124 -5.52 24.95 10.84
C SER A 124 -5.27 25.76 9.57
N PHE A 125 -4.51 25.22 8.61
CA PHE A 125 -4.32 25.84 7.30
C PHE A 125 -5.63 25.99 6.51
N GLU A 126 -6.49 24.97 6.56
CA GLU A 126 -7.78 25.02 5.85
C GLU A 126 -8.75 26.02 6.48
N ALA A 127 -8.80 26.10 7.82
CA ALA A 127 -9.59 27.09 8.55
C ALA A 127 -9.15 28.52 8.20
N ARG A 128 -7.82 28.77 8.21
CA ARG A 128 -7.25 30.06 7.82
C ARG A 128 -7.58 30.43 6.38
N ARG A 129 -7.49 29.48 5.45
CA ARG A 129 -7.80 29.74 4.04
C ARG A 129 -9.27 30.09 3.84
N LYS A 130 -10.18 29.41 4.57
CA LYS A 130 -11.61 29.72 4.55
C LYS A 130 -11.90 31.12 5.11
N SER A 131 -11.27 31.49 6.23
CA SER A 131 -11.44 32.84 6.79
C SER A 131 -10.88 33.92 5.86
N GLU A 132 -9.69 33.70 5.29
CA GLU A 132 -9.08 34.64 4.32
C GLU A 132 -9.98 34.82 3.08
N GLN A 133 -10.57 33.73 2.58
CA GLN A 133 -11.49 33.80 1.46
C GLN A 133 -12.80 34.51 1.83
N TYR A 134 -13.35 34.23 3.01
CA TYR A 134 -14.54 34.91 3.52
C TYR A 134 -14.34 36.43 3.62
N PHE A 135 -13.25 36.89 4.24
CA PHE A 135 -12.97 38.32 4.36
C PHE A 135 -12.57 38.98 3.03
N LYS A 136 -12.13 38.20 2.05
CA LYS A 136 -11.92 38.69 0.68
C LYS A 136 -13.24 38.94 -0.05
N GLU A 137 -14.25 38.11 0.21
CA GLU A 137 -15.61 38.24 -0.34
C GLU A 137 -16.45 39.25 0.45
N HIS A 138 -16.17 39.41 1.75
CA HIS A 138 -16.85 40.30 2.71
C HIS A 138 -15.86 41.23 3.42
N PRO A 139 -15.21 42.17 2.69
CA PRO A 139 -14.23 43.07 3.28
C PRO A 139 -14.81 43.98 4.37
N GLU A 140 -16.11 44.30 4.31
CA GLU A 140 -16.82 45.11 5.30
C GLU A 140 -16.97 44.44 6.67
N GLN A 141 -16.83 43.10 6.71
CA GLN A 141 -16.92 42.30 7.94
C GLN A 141 -15.54 41.96 8.50
N MET A 142 -14.48 42.49 7.89
CA MET A 142 -13.12 42.31 8.39
C MET A 142 -13.00 43.03 9.73
N PRO A 143 -12.62 42.33 10.82
CA PRO A 143 -12.39 43.00 12.10
C PRO A 143 -11.25 43.99 11.93
N ILE A 144 -11.53 45.26 12.24
CA ILE A 144 -10.54 46.34 12.25
C ILE A 144 -10.21 46.57 13.73
N ALA A 145 -8.93 46.56 14.08
CA ALA A 145 -8.53 46.90 15.44
C ALA A 145 -8.82 48.38 15.69
N SER A 146 -9.38 48.72 16.86
CA SER A 146 -9.68 50.10 17.28
C SER A 146 -8.49 51.05 17.17
N HIS A 147 -7.27 50.54 17.25
CA HIS A 147 -6.03 51.30 17.09
C HIS A 147 -5.58 51.51 15.63
N ASP A 148 -6.31 51.02 14.62
CA ASP A 148 -5.98 51.23 13.20
C ASP A 148 -6.29 52.69 12.81
N LYS A 149 -5.30 53.34 12.17
CA LYS A 149 -5.36 54.77 11.79
C LYS A 149 -6.41 55.08 10.71
N LYS A 150 -7.06 54.06 10.15
CA LYS A 150 -8.05 54.17 9.06
C LYS A 150 -9.49 53.85 9.49
N GLY A 151 -9.73 53.43 10.72
CA GLY A 151 -11.08 53.13 11.20
C GLY A 151 -11.74 54.36 11.84
N ASP A 152 -12.99 54.63 11.46
CA ASP A 152 -13.84 55.60 12.13
C ASP A 152 -14.46 54.95 13.37
N PHE A 153 -13.66 54.80 14.44
CA PHE A 153 -14.10 54.22 15.72
C PHE A 153 -14.70 55.30 16.64
N SER A 154 -15.80 54.97 17.31
CA SER A 154 -16.44 55.80 18.33
C SER A 154 -15.72 55.70 19.67
N GLU A 155 -15.92 56.67 20.57
CA GLU A 155 -15.43 56.58 21.95
C GLU A 155 -15.99 55.35 22.69
N GLU A 156 -17.20 54.91 22.33
CA GLU A 156 -17.77 53.66 22.85
C GLU A 156 -17.01 52.41 22.40
N ASP A 157 -16.46 52.39 21.17
CA ASP A 157 -15.69 51.25 20.65
C ASP A 157 -14.35 51.11 21.37
N TYR A 158 -13.65 52.22 21.60
CA TYR A 158 -12.41 52.22 22.39
C TYR A 158 -12.66 51.76 23.82
N LYS A 159 -13.74 52.26 24.42
CA LYS A 159 -14.11 51.88 25.79
C LYS A 159 -14.50 50.41 25.88
N HIS A 160 -15.21 49.87 24.88
CA HIS A 160 -15.56 48.46 24.85
C HIS A 160 -14.31 47.56 24.85
N ASP A 161 -13.32 47.91 24.02
CA ASP A 161 -12.04 47.20 23.99
C ASP A 161 -11.28 47.34 25.31
N ASP A 162 -11.21 48.55 25.89
CA ASP A 162 -10.56 48.78 27.18
C ASP A 162 -11.24 48.01 28.32
N ASP A 163 -12.58 48.00 28.37
CA ASP A 163 -13.37 47.29 29.38
C ASP A 163 -13.12 45.77 29.29
N LEU A 164 -13.03 45.21 28.07
CA LEU A 164 -12.67 43.80 27.86
C LEU A 164 -11.25 43.46 28.32
N MET A 165 -10.30 44.38 28.10
CA MET A 165 -8.88 44.18 28.48
C MET A 165 -8.65 44.33 29.99
N MET A 166 -9.51 45.08 30.67
CA MET A 166 -9.42 45.39 32.09
C MET A 166 -10.39 44.57 32.97
N ASP A 167 -11.23 43.73 32.37
CA ASP A 167 -12.08 42.80 33.12
C ASP A 167 -11.28 41.58 33.57
N ASP A 168 -10.74 41.68 34.78
CA ASP A 168 -10.00 40.60 35.44
C ASP A 168 -10.82 39.30 35.55
N ASN A 169 -12.16 39.33 35.48
CA ASN A 169 -12.99 38.13 35.51
C ASN A 169 -13.00 37.38 34.17
N ILE A 170 -12.67 38.04 33.06
CA ILE A 170 -12.57 37.41 31.73
C ILE A 170 -11.23 36.67 31.57
N TRP A 171 -10.17 37.18 32.21
CA TRP A 171 -8.80 36.68 32.01
C TRP A 171 -8.28 35.77 33.13
N ASN A 172 -8.94 35.76 34.29
CA ASN A 172 -8.56 34.90 35.42
C ASN A 172 -9.60 33.77 35.60
N ASP A 173 -9.42 32.68 34.83
CA ASP A 173 -9.88 31.33 35.17
C ASP A 173 -8.72 30.49 35.72
#